data_AF-A0A8T2NQV9-F1
#
_entry.id   AF-A0A8T2NQV9-F1
#
_cell.length_a   1.000
_cell.length_b   1.000
_cell.length_c   1.000
_cell.angle_alpha   90.00
_cell.angle_beta   90.00
_cell.angle_gamma   90.00
#
_symmetry.space_group_name_H-M   'P 1'
#
loop_
_entity.id
_entity.type
_entity.pdbx_description
1 polymer ?
#
loop_
_entity_poly.entity_id
_entity_poly.type
_entity_poly.pdbx_seq_one_letter_code
_entity_poly.pdbx_strand_id
1 'polypeptide(L)' 'MQEQRTATYCVVITESGEFSLGLGDMDIHQQITAQYVSQFEELLSSASLVCLDGNIPVSTIDYVCSIAKEHAVP' A
#
# COMPACT_ATOMS: atom_id res chain seq x y z
N MET A 1 -10.81 -5.91 -16.79
CA MET A 1 -9.62 -6.02 -15.91
C MET A 1 -8.95 -7.34 -16.25
N GLN A 2 -7.63 -7.35 -16.48
CA GLN A 2 -6.90 -8.61 -16.56
C GLN A 2 -6.83 -9.23 -15.17
N GLU A 3 -6.93 -10.55 -15.06
CA GLU A 3 -6.68 -11.25 -13.80
C GLU A 3 -5.26 -10.95 -13.31
N GLN A 4 -5.13 -10.69 -12.01
CA GLN A 4 -3.86 -10.42 -11.33
C GLN A 4 -3.71 -11.41 -10.17
N ARG A 5 -2.47 -11.80 -9.86
CA ARG A 5 -2.17 -12.70 -8.75
C ARG A 5 -2.06 -11.92 -7.45
N THR A 6 -2.57 -12.47 -6.35
CA THR A 6 -2.36 -11.90 -5.02
C THR A 6 -0.87 -11.88 -4.67
N ALA A 7 -0.43 -10.82 -3.98
CA ALA A 7 0.94 -10.67 -3.53
C ALA A 7 1.39 -11.85 -2.66
N THR A 8 2.62 -12.32 -2.86
CA THR A 8 3.17 -13.47 -2.12
C THR A 8 4.60 -13.18 -1.67
N TYR A 9 4.90 -13.48 -0.41
CA TYR A 9 6.24 -13.40 0.16
C TYR A 9 6.67 -14.75 0.73
N CYS A 10 7.82 -15.24 0.30
CA CYS A 10 8.46 -16.43 0.84
C CYS A 10 9.75 -16.02 1.56
N VAL A 11 9.89 -16.41 2.81
CA VAL A 11 11.09 -16.15 3.61
C VAL A 11 11.74 -17.46 4.00
N VAL A 12 13.06 -17.53 3.83
CA VAL A 12 13.90 -18.57 4.41
C VAL A 12 14.51 -18.02 5.69
N ILE A 13 14.25 -18.71 6.79
CA ILE A 13 14.73 -18.36 8.13
C ILE A 13 15.75 -19.42 8.55
N THR A 14 16.85 -18.98 9.16
CA THR A 14 17.87 -19.89 9.71
C THR A 14 17.36 -20.59 10.97
N GLU A 15 18.08 -21.61 11.44
CA GLU A 15 17.80 -22.25 12.73
C GLU A 15 17.94 -21.29 13.92
N SER A 16 18.75 -20.22 13.79
CA SER A 16 18.87 -19.15 14.79
C SER A 16 17.64 -18.21 14.83
N GLY A 17 16.71 -18.34 13.89
CA GLY A 17 15.56 -17.44 13.74
C GLY A 17 15.88 -16.17 12.94
N GLU A 18 17.06 -16.09 12.32
CA GLU A 18 17.48 -14.93 11.53
C GLU A 18 16.99 -15.04 10.09
N PHE A 19 16.72 -13.89 9.48
CA PHE A 19 16.38 -13.80 8.06
C PHE A 19 17.58 -14.20 7.20
N SER A 20 17.40 -15.21 6.34
CA SER A 20 18.42 -15.63 5.38
C SER A 20 18.15 -15.08 3.98
N LEU A 21 16.92 -15.26 3.48
CA LEU A 21 16.52 -14.84 2.13
C LEU A 21 15.02 -14.55 2.07
N GLY A 22 14.63 -13.59 1.24
CA GLY A 22 13.25 -13.27 0.92
C GLY A 22 13.03 -13.26 -0.59
N LEU A 23 11.93 -13.87 -1.05
CA LEU A 23 11.44 -13.81 -2.42
C LEU A 23 10.01 -13.27 -2.41
N GLY A 24 9.78 -12.18 -3.14
CA GLY A 24 8.47 -11.53 -3.22
C GLY A 24 7.99 -11.37 -4.65
N ASP A 25 6.75 -11.78 -4.92
CA ASP A 25 5.95 -11.31 -6.05
C ASP A 25 4.92 -10.32 -5.49
N MET A 26 5.20 -9.03 -5.67
CA MET A 26 4.47 -7.92 -5.04
C MET A 26 3.87 -6.95 -6.06
N ASP A 27 3.95 -7.28 -7.36
CA ASP A 27 3.64 -6.37 -8.46
C ASP A 27 2.18 -5.90 -8.47
N ILE A 28 1.26 -6.70 -7.89
CA ILE A 28 -0.14 -6.32 -7.79
C ILE A 28 -0.36 -5.03 -6.97
N HIS A 29 0.54 -4.66 -6.06
CA HIS A 29 0.43 -3.38 -5.34
C HIS A 29 0.47 -2.18 -6.28
N GLN A 30 1.08 -2.32 -7.46
CA GLN A 30 1.08 -1.28 -8.50
C GLN A 30 -0.32 -0.96 -9.04
N GLN A 31 -1.30 -1.84 -8.80
CA GLN A 31 -2.70 -1.62 -9.17
C GLN A 31 -3.46 -0.74 -8.16
N ILE A 32 -2.87 -0.48 -6.98
CA ILE A 32 -3.41 0.46 -6.00
C ILE A 32 -3.01 1.88 -6.45
N THR A 33 -3.64 2.31 -7.55
CA THR A 33 -3.38 3.59 -8.21
C THR A 33 -4.11 4.74 -7.51
N ALA A 34 -3.66 5.98 -7.71
CA ALA A 34 -4.37 7.16 -7.22
C ALA A 34 -5.83 7.19 -7.72
N GLN A 35 -6.09 6.79 -8.97
CA GLN A 35 -7.43 6.72 -9.55
C GLN A 35 -8.31 5.65 -8.89
N TYR A 36 -7.71 4.54 -8.44
CA TYR A 36 -8.44 3.53 -7.68
C TYR A 36 -8.80 4.07 -6.29
N VAL A 37 -7.84 4.70 -5.61
CA VAL A 37 -8.03 5.23 -4.25
C VAL A 37 -8.96 6.44 -4.22
N SER A 38 -9.02 7.26 -5.28
CA SER A 38 -9.89 8.44 -5.34
C SER A 38 -11.38 8.13 -5.24
N GLN A 39 -11.78 6.87 -5.43
CA GLN A 39 -13.15 6.42 -5.23
C GLN A 39 -13.57 6.43 -3.75
N PHE A 40 -12.60 6.58 -2.83
CA PHE A 40 -12.79 6.53 -1.38
C PHE A 40 -12.47 7.86 -0.69
N GLU A 41 -12.45 8.97 -1.42
CA GLU A 41 -12.05 10.29 -0.90
C GLU A 41 -12.90 10.75 0.31
N GLU A 42 -14.21 10.48 0.31
CA GLU A 42 -15.10 10.77 1.46
C GLU A 42 -14.69 10.00 2.72
N LEU A 43 -14.22 8.75 2.56
CA LEU A 43 -13.75 7.94 3.68
C LEU A 43 -12.40 8.47 4.20
N LEU A 44 -11.50 8.86 3.30
CA LEU A 44 -10.19 9.41 3.65
C LEU A 44 -10.32 10.75 4.38
N SER A 45 -11.18 11.64 3.90
CA SER A 45 -11.40 12.98 4.46
C SER A 45 -12.14 12.98 5.80
N SER A 46 -12.94 11.96 6.09
CA SER A 46 -13.67 11.82 7.35
C SER A 46 -12.97 10.95 8.40
N ALA A 47 -11.84 10.32 8.04
CA ALA A 47 -11.08 9.48 8.95
C ALA A 47 -10.44 10.29 10.09
N SER A 48 -10.23 9.65 11.25
CA SER A 48 -9.49 10.26 12.37
C SER A 48 -7.97 10.16 12.24
N LEU A 49 -7.49 9.26 11.38
CA LEU A 49 -6.08 8.98 11.09
C LEU A 49 -6.03 8.15 9.79
N VAL A 50 -5.07 8.46 8.91
CA VAL A 50 -4.76 7.64 7.73
C VAL A 50 -3.37 7.01 7.92
N CYS A 51 -3.33 5.68 7.93
CA CYS A 51 -2.08 4.92 7.97
C CYS A 51 -1.78 4.34 6.58
N LEU A 52 -0.58 4.60 6.07
CA LEU A 52 -0.12 4.10 4.78
C LEU A 52 1.04 3.13 4.96
N ASP A 53 1.05 2.07 4.14
CA ASP A 53 2.23 1.23 3.96
C ASP A 53 3.10 1.76 2.80
N GLY A 54 4.35 1.29 2.72
CA GLY A 54 5.27 1.63 1.64
C GLY A 54 5.21 0.68 0.43
N ASN A 55 4.20 -0.20 0.33
CA ASN A 55 4.11 -1.19 -0.74
C ASN A 55 3.44 -0.62 -2.01
N ILE A 56 2.68 0.47 -1.88
CA ILE A 56 1.94 1.07 -3.00
C ILE A 56 2.78 2.11 -3.78
N PRO A 57 2.39 2.48 -5.01
CA PRO A 57 3.10 3.50 -5.78
C PRO A 57 3.22 4.84 -5.05
N VAL A 58 4.39 5.49 -5.18
CA VAL A 58 4.66 6.82 -4.61
C VAL A 58 3.59 7.84 -5.03
N SER A 59 3.15 7.82 -6.29
CA SER A 59 2.07 8.69 -6.77
C SER A 59 0.75 8.51 -6.03
N THR A 60 0.47 7.29 -5.56
CA THR A 60 -0.73 7.01 -4.75
C THR A 60 -0.54 7.50 -3.32
N ILE A 61 0.65 7.33 -2.73
CA ILE A 61 1.00 7.90 -1.42
C ILE A 61 0.84 9.42 -1.45
N ASP A 62 1.41 10.09 -2.45
CA ASP A 62 1.32 11.54 -2.62
C ASP A 62 -0.14 12.01 -2.73
N TYR A 63 -0.97 11.28 -3.48
CA TYR A 63 -2.40 11.56 -3.59
C TYR A 63 -3.09 11.47 -2.22
N VAL A 64 -2.92 10.37 -1.49
CA VAL A 64 -3.54 10.20 -0.16
C VAL A 64 -3.04 11.25 0.83
N CYS A 65 -1.74 11.55 0.86
CA CYS A 65 -1.18 12.60 1.70
C CYS A 65 -1.74 13.98 1.36
N SER A 66 -2.05 14.26 0.09
CA SER A 66 -2.66 15.52 -0.32
C SER A 66 -4.08 15.69 0.24
N ILE A 67 -4.92 14.63 0.15
CA ILE A 67 -6.27 14.59 0.73
C ILE A 67 -6.19 14.71 2.26
N ALA A 68 -5.35 13.91 2.91
CA ALA A 68 -5.21 13.94 4.36
C ALA A 68 -4.81 15.34 4.86
N LYS A 69 -3.85 15.98 4.17
CA LYS A 69 -3.44 17.35 4.47
C LYS A 69 -4.54 18.38 4.25
N GLU A 70 -5.30 18.27 3.16
CA GLU A 70 -6.41 19.18 2.84
C GLU A 70 -7.51 19.13 3.92
N HIS A 71 -7.81 17.94 4.42
CA HIS A 71 -8.85 17.71 5.42
C HIS A 71 -8.34 17.70 6.88
N ALA A 72 -7.07 18.05 7.10
CA ALA A 72 -6.42 18.02 8.41
C ALA A 72 -6.54 16.65 9.13
N VAL A 73 -6.51 15.57 8.35
CA VAL A 73 -6.45 14.20 8.84
C VAL A 73 -4.98 13.82 9.04
N PRO A 74 -4.58 13.37 10.24
CA PRO A 74 -3.22 12.91 10.52
C PRO A 74 -2.82 11.68 9.70
#